data_AF-A5GEI9-F1
#
_entry.id   AF-A5GEI9-F1
#
_cell.length_a   1.000
_cell.length_b   1.000
_cell.length_c   1.000
_cell.angle_alpha   90.00
_cell.angle_beta   90.00
_cell.angle_gamma   90.00
#
_symmetry.space_group_name_H-M   'P 1'
#
loop_
_entity.id
_entity.type
_entity.pdbx_description
1 polymer ?
#
loop_
_entity_poly.entity_id
_entity_poly.type
_entity_poly.pdbx_seq_one_letter_code
_entity_poly.pdbx_strand_id
1 'polypeptide(L)'
;MSTQTNTKVRMFGALHSFRKEQGLESTTEVTIPPEGRTAQDLAHDLDLPMKKIEAVFVNHVVHGLDHLIQAGDRVAFVPTGIPGPHRLLLGIFGADRQNSMQ
;
A
#
# COMPACT_ATOMS: atom_id res chain seq x y z
N MET A 1 -12.42 -0.90 -27.99
CA MET A 1 -12.33 -2.16 -27.23
C MET A 1 -11.34 -1.92 -26.11
N SER A 2 -11.83 -1.65 -24.90
CA SER A 2 -10.96 -1.29 -23.78
C SER A 2 -10.34 -2.58 -23.25
N THR A 3 -9.06 -2.79 -23.54
CA THR A 3 -8.26 -3.87 -22.95
C THR A 3 -8.21 -3.65 -21.45
N GLN A 4 -9.11 -4.33 -20.74
CA GLN A 4 -9.20 -4.31 -19.29
C GLN A 4 -8.14 -5.26 -18.75
N THR A 5 -6.90 -4.79 -18.64
CA THR A 5 -5.80 -5.60 -18.14
C THR A 5 -5.84 -5.62 -16.61
N ASN A 6 -6.16 -6.78 -16.04
CA ASN A 6 -6.23 -6.98 -14.60
C ASN A 6 -4.83 -6.89 -13.98
N THR A 7 -4.69 -6.03 -12.98
CA THR A 7 -3.45 -5.81 -12.22
C THR A 7 -3.59 -6.46 -10.86
N LYS A 8 -2.64 -7.33 -10.50
CA LYS A 8 -2.68 -8.03 -9.21
C LYS A 8 -2.12 -7.13 -8.12
N VAL A 9 -2.98 -6.76 -7.18
CA VAL A 9 -2.63 -5.96 -6.01
C VAL A 9 -2.58 -6.87 -4.79
N ARG A 10 -1.43 -6.90 -4.13
CA ARG A 10 -1.21 -7.67 -2.90
C ARG A 10 -1.04 -6.74 -1.71
N MET A 11 -1.58 -7.14 -0.58
CA MET A 11 -1.52 -6.38 0.65
C MET A 11 -0.76 -7.16 1.69
N PHE A 12 0.16 -6.50 2.37
CA PHE A 12 1.03 -7.11 3.37
C PHE A 12 0.84 -6.47 4.74
N GLY A 13 1.27 -7.18 5.79
CA GLY A 13 1.30 -6.69 7.17
C GLY A 13 -0.06 -6.21 7.69
N ALA A 14 -0.10 -4.98 8.20
CA ALA A 14 -1.31 -4.38 8.76
C ALA A 14 -2.47 -4.27 7.74
N LEU A 15 -2.18 -4.08 6.44
CA LEU A 15 -3.21 -4.03 5.38
C LEU A 15 -3.81 -5.41 5.12
N HIS A 16 -3.00 -6.46 5.24
CA HIS A 16 -3.47 -7.85 5.18
C HIS A 16 -4.46 -8.15 6.31
N SER A 17 -4.09 -7.80 7.55
CA SER A 17 -4.98 -7.99 8.71
C SER A 17 -6.25 -7.15 8.58
N PHE A 18 -6.13 -5.87 8.19
CA PHE A 18 -7.28 -4.97 7.98
C PHE A 18 -8.29 -5.55 6.99
N ARG A 19 -7.82 -6.09 5.87
CA ARG A 19 -8.72 -6.75 4.90
C ARG A 19 -9.34 -8.02 5.44
N LYS A 20 -8.55 -8.85 6.11
CA LYS A 20 -9.06 -10.10 6.69
C LYS A 20 -10.10 -9.85 7.78
N GLU A 21 -9.94 -8.80 8.57
CA GLU A 21 -10.92 -8.31 9.56
C GLU A 21 -12.22 -7.85 8.90
N GLN A 22 -12.14 -7.29 7.69
CA GLN A 22 -13.29 -6.90 6.87
C GLN A 22 -13.88 -8.08 6.04
N GLY A 23 -13.34 -9.30 6.19
CA GLY A 23 -13.75 -10.46 5.40
C GLY A 23 -13.32 -10.41 3.92
N LEU A 24 -12.38 -9.53 3.58
CA LEU A 24 -11.86 -9.33 2.22
C LEU A 24 -10.55 -10.09 2.01
N GLU A 25 -10.31 -10.50 0.76
CA GLU A 25 -9.06 -11.12 0.34
C GLU A 25 -7.89 -10.12 0.39
N SER A 26 -6.76 -10.57 0.91
CA SER A 26 -5.52 -9.78 0.99
C SER A 26 -4.83 -9.61 -0.37
N THR A 27 -5.26 -10.36 -1.38
CA THR A 27 -4.89 -10.16 -2.77
C THR A 27 -6.16 -9.83 -3.55
N THR A 28 -6.10 -8.80 -4.37
CA THR A 28 -7.23 -8.39 -5.20
C THR A 28 -6.75 -8.01 -6.58
N GLU A 29 -7.55 -8.33 -7.58
CA GLU A 29 -7.28 -7.91 -8.95
C GLU A 29 -8.02 -6.60 -9.18
N VAL A 30 -7.27 -5.58 -9.55
CA VAL A 30 -7.84 -4.26 -9.84
C VAL A 30 -7.66 -3.96 -11.31
N THR A 31 -8.73 -3.45 -11.90
CA THR A 31 -8.69 -2.96 -13.27
C THR A 31 -7.97 -1.62 -13.31
N ILE A 32 -6.88 -1.54 -14.06
CA ILE A 32 -6.15 -0.30 -14.31
C ILE A 32 -6.45 0.16 -15.74
N PRO A 33 -6.83 1.43 -15.95
CA PRO A 33 -7.03 1.96 -17.30
C PRO A 33 -5.72 1.96 -18.10
N PRO A 34 -5.78 1.95 -19.45
CA PRO A 34 -4.59 1.99 -20.30
C PRO A 34 -3.77 3.27 -20.14
N GLU A 35 -4.39 4.33 -19.62
CA GLU A 35 -3.77 5.62 -19.28
C GLU A 35 -2.80 5.50 -18.09
N GLY A 36 -2.86 4.38 -17.35
CA GLY A 36 -2.18 4.20 -16.07
C GLY A 36 -2.97 4.84 -14.92
N ARG A 37 -2.63 4.44 -13.69
CA ARG A 37 -3.27 4.97 -12.48
C ARG A 37 -2.21 5.15 -11.41
N THR A 38 -2.30 6.20 -10.61
CA THR A 38 -1.32 6.37 -9.52
C THR A 38 -1.56 5.34 -8.41
N ALA A 39 -0.52 5.00 -7.67
CA ALA A 39 -0.65 4.13 -6.50
C ALA A 39 -1.54 4.76 -5.41
N GLN A 40 -1.54 6.08 -5.29
CA GLN A 40 -2.46 6.83 -4.44
C GLN A 40 -3.92 6.63 -4.84
N ASP A 41 -4.26 6.84 -6.12
CA ASP A 41 -5.63 6.63 -6.61
C ASP A 41 -6.07 5.18 -6.42
N LEU A 42 -5.16 4.24 -6.67
CA LEU A 42 -5.42 2.82 -6.46
C LEU A 42 -5.66 2.49 -4.98
N ALA A 43 -4.89 3.07 -4.06
CA ALA A 43 -5.11 2.91 -2.63
C ALA A 43 -6.46 3.51 -2.20
N HIS A 44 -6.83 4.66 -2.74
CA HIS A 44 -8.11 5.32 -2.45
C HIS A 44 -9.30 4.47 -2.94
N ASP A 45 -9.20 3.91 -4.15
CA ASP A 45 -10.21 3.03 -4.75
C ASP A 45 -10.41 1.74 -3.93
N LEU A 46 -9.33 1.24 -3.33
CA LEU A 46 -9.33 0.06 -2.47
C LEU A 46 -9.70 0.37 -1.00
N ASP A 47 -10.16 1.60 -0.73
CA ASP A 47 -10.48 2.14 0.60
C ASP A 47 -9.33 1.93 1.61
N LEU A 48 -8.09 2.01 1.12
CA LEU A 48 -6.92 1.83 1.97
C LEU A 48 -6.55 3.14 2.64
N PRO A 49 -6.31 3.13 3.96
CA PRO A 49 -5.88 4.32 4.67
C PRO A 49 -4.47 4.70 4.24
N MET A 50 -4.34 5.75 3.43
CA MET A 50 -3.06 6.30 2.94
C MET A 50 -2.05 6.59 4.05
N LYS A 51 -2.54 7.03 5.22
CA LYS A 51 -1.71 7.24 6.42
C LYS A 51 -1.07 5.96 6.96
N LYS A 52 -1.60 4.80 6.59
CA LYS A 52 -1.06 3.48 6.90
C LYS A 52 -0.29 2.88 5.73
N ILE A 53 -0.03 3.61 4.63
CA ILE A 53 0.78 3.12 3.50
C ILE A 53 2.08 3.92 3.44
N GLU A 54 3.22 3.22 3.42
CA GLU A 54 4.54 3.85 3.38
C GLU A 54 5.10 3.88 1.96
N ALA A 55 4.91 2.78 1.23
CA ALA A 55 5.39 2.63 -0.14
C ALA A 55 4.55 1.62 -0.91
N VAL A 56 4.78 1.56 -2.22
CA VAL A 56 4.20 0.56 -3.10
C VAL A 56 5.33 -0.20 -3.81
N PHE A 57 5.21 -1.52 -3.91
CA PHE A 57 6.05 -2.31 -4.81
C PHE A 57 5.35 -2.42 -6.16
N VAL A 58 6.05 -2.08 -7.23
CA VAL A 58 5.59 -2.29 -8.61
C VAL A 58 6.66 -3.10 -9.32
N ASN A 59 6.28 -4.27 -9.84
CA ASN A 59 7.20 -5.20 -10.52
C ASN A 59 8.50 -5.46 -9.73
N HIS A 60 8.37 -5.71 -8.42
CA HIS A 60 9.48 -5.98 -7.50
C HIS A 60 10.36 -4.76 -7.15
N VAL A 61 10.01 -3.55 -7.59
CA VAL A 61 10.71 -2.29 -7.28
C VAL A 61 9.87 -1.43 -6.33
N VAL A 62 10.51 -0.81 -5.33
CA VAL A 62 9.83 0.10 -4.39
C VAL A 62 9.67 1.47 -5.03
N HIS A 63 8.45 1.97 -5.00
CA HIS A 63 8.09 3.31 -5.45
C HIS A 63 7.23 4.03 -4.40
N GLY A 64 7.16 5.35 -4.54
CA GLY A 64 6.25 6.20 -3.75
C GLY A 64 4.80 6.11 -4.24
N LEU A 65 3.90 6.75 -3.49
CA LEU A 65 2.46 6.79 -3.78
C LEU A 65 2.11 7.53 -5.09
N ASP A 66 2.97 8.45 -5.51
CA ASP A 66 2.84 9.20 -6.78
C ASP A 66 3.22 8.38 -8.03
N HIS A 67 3.70 7.15 -7.86
CA HIS A 67 4.13 6.34 -8.98
C HIS A 67 2.96 5.85 -9.83
N LEU A 68 3.13 5.92 -11.15
CA LEU A 68 2.14 5.51 -12.14
C LEU A 68 2.23 4.00 -12.36
N ILE A 69 1.17 3.29 -11.98
CA ILE A 69 1.00 1.85 -12.19
C ILE A 69 0.34 1.65 -13.56
N GLN A 70 0.86 0.71 -14.33
CA GLN A 70 0.28 0.31 -15.60
C GLN A 70 -0.44 -1.04 -15.50
N ALA A 71 -1.34 -1.24 -16.46
CA ALA A 71 -2.17 -2.41 -16.48
C ALA A 71 -1.34 -3.68 -16.78
N GLY A 72 -1.40 -4.67 -15.88
CA GLY A 72 -0.59 -5.89 -15.94
C GLY A 72 0.59 -5.89 -14.97
N ASP A 73 0.84 -4.79 -14.27
CA ASP A 73 1.89 -4.71 -13.26
C ASP A 73 1.55 -5.56 -12.02
N ARG A 74 2.61 -5.95 -11.30
CA ARG A 74 2.47 -6.59 -9.99
C ARG A 74 2.64 -5.54 -8.92
N VAL A 75 1.54 -5.22 -8.26
CA VAL A 75 1.49 -4.15 -7.26
C VAL A 75 1.41 -4.76 -5.87
N ALA A 76 2.13 -4.20 -4.91
CA ALA A 76 1.91 -4.50 -3.51
C ALA A 76 2.02 -3.30 -2.59
N PHE A 77 1.03 -3.10 -1.72
CA PHE A 77 1.05 -2.01 -0.76
C PHE A 77 1.79 -2.40 0.51
N VAL A 78 2.71 -1.52 0.93
CA VAL A 78 3.51 -1.69 2.14
C VAL A 78 2.93 -0.79 3.22
N PRO A 79 2.48 -1.35 4.36
CA PRO A 79 1.96 -0.53 5.44
C PRO A 79 3.04 0.28 6.15
N THR A 80 2.68 1.45 6.66
CA THR A 80 3.51 2.20 7.61
C THR A 80 3.60 1.45 8.94
N GLY A 81 4.75 1.51 9.59
CA GLY A 81 4.87 1.04 10.97
C GLY A 81 4.96 -0.47 11.13
N ILE A 82 5.85 -1.12 10.35
CA ILE A 82 6.33 -2.48 10.64
C ILE A 82 6.84 -2.50 12.10
N PRO A 83 6.15 -3.17 13.05
CA PRO A 83 6.61 -3.26 14.43
C PRO A 83 7.40 -4.57 14.58
N GLY A 84 8.73 -4.48 14.71
CA GLY A 84 9.61 -5.65 14.88
C GLY A 84 11.08 -5.30 14.65
N PRO A 85 12.06 -6.17 14.99
CA PRO A 85 13.44 -5.82 15.39
C PRO A 85 14.24 -4.94 14.40
N HIS A 86 13.82 -4.85 13.15
CA HIS A 86 14.36 -3.90 12.17
C HIS A 86 14.17 -2.42 12.57
N ARG A 87 13.21 -2.08 13.44
CA ARG A 87 13.06 -0.71 13.99
C ARG A 87 14.24 -0.29 14.86
N LEU A 88 14.91 -1.25 15.50
CA LEU A 88 16.15 -1.02 16.27
C LEU A 88 17.36 -0.80 15.35
N LEU A 89 17.36 -1.41 14.16
CA LEU A 89 18.39 -1.25 13.13
C LEU A 89 18.20 0.02 12.27
N LEU A 90 16.99 0.59 12.20
CA LEU A 90 16.65 1.74 11.32
C LEU A 90 16.41 3.07 12.06
N GLY A 91 16.63 3.16 13.37
CA GLY A 91 16.86 4.45 14.06
C GLY A 91 15.68 5.43 14.14
N ILE A 92 14.42 4.97 14.07
CA ILE A 92 13.25 5.86 14.13
C ILE A 92 12.81 6.03 15.59
N PHE A 93 13.52 6.88 16.33
CA PHE A 93 13.02 7.50 17.57
C PHE A 93 12.59 8.92 17.24
N GLY A 94 11.32 9.28 17.48
CA GLY A 94 10.97 10.70 17.66
C GLY A 94 9.64 11.19 17.13
N ALA A 95 8.55 10.42 17.21
CA ALA A 95 7.22 10.97 16.93
C ALA A 95 6.18 10.72 18.04
N ASP A 96 6.60 10.28 19.22
CA ASP A 96 5.68 10.01 20.33
C ASP A 96 6.15 10.62 21.66
N ARG A 97 6.59 11.88 21.62
CA ARG A 97 6.76 12.66 22.84
C ARG A 97 6.43 14.12 22.61
N GLN A 98 5.14 14.43 22.58
CA GLN A 98 4.59 15.76 22.87
C GLN A 98 3.06 15.68 22.79
N ASN A 99 2.39 15.15 23.81
CA ASN A 99 1.17 15.78 24.36
C ASN A 99 0.65 15.05 25.60
N SER A 100 1.23 15.33 26.77
CA SER A 100 0.56 15.13 28.06
C SER A 100 1.28 15.91 29.15
N MET A 101 1.15 17.23 29.08
CA MET A 101 1.17 18.09 30.27
C MET A 101 -0.25 18.64 30.41
N GLN A 102 -1.02 18.04 31.32
CA GLN A 102 -2.03 18.71 32.13
C GLN A 102 -1.99 18.07 33.52
#